data_AF-A0A497JJ59-F1
#
_entry.id   AF-A0A497JJ59-F1
#
_cell.length_a   1.000
_cell.length_b   1.000
_cell.length_c   1.000
_cell.angle_alpha   90.00
_cell.angle_beta   90.00
_cell.angle_gamma   90.00
#
_symmetry.space_group_name_H-M   'P 1'
#
loop_
_entity.id
_entity.type
_entity.pdbx_description
1 polymer ?
#
loop_
_entity_poly.entity_id
_entity_poly.type
_entity_poly.pdbx_seq_one_letter_code
_entity_poly.pdbx_strand_id
1 'polypeptide(L)'
;MVEETTILTVRIPKKLLEELELKVPKNRRSVFVREAIEEKIRKIPVFMRLKEIEDRLERLENEVGEVKKVLAEFDLLTYEREKNPYSFCQDEVDKKIVEFLIQQGGATTSEIAKHVGLNRWLILNRLKKLSQRTEKRFGKPAIYFLAVERMGRKRAWWIDEKLLA
;
A
#
# COMPACT_ATOMS: atom_id res chain seq x y z
N MET A 1 -14.73 -34.94 18.36
CA MET A 1 -13.26 -34.85 18.25
C MET A 1 -12.74 -34.65 19.65
N VAL A 2 -12.06 -35.65 20.22
CA VAL A 2 -11.56 -35.57 21.60
C VAL A 2 -10.33 -34.67 21.56
N GLU A 3 -10.38 -33.51 22.21
CA GLU A 3 -9.22 -32.63 22.35
C GLU A 3 -8.11 -33.39 23.07
N GLU A 4 -6.93 -33.48 22.46
CA GLU A 4 -5.74 -34.03 23.12
C GLU A 4 -5.38 -33.12 24.30
N THR A 5 -5.50 -33.65 25.51
CA THR A 5 -5.18 -32.92 26.74
C THR A 5 -3.78 -33.31 27.22
N THR A 6 -3.00 -32.33 27.66
CA THR A 6 -1.66 -32.52 28.24
C THR A 6 -1.65 -32.04 29.70
N ILE A 7 -0.88 -32.72 30.55
CA ILE A 7 -0.72 -32.36 31.97
C ILE A 7 0.38 -31.29 32.11
N LEU A 8 0.03 -30.16 32.72
CA LEU A 8 0.97 -29.10 33.08
C LEU A 8 1.16 -29.08 34.60
N THR A 9 2.39 -29.33 35.06
CA THR A 9 2.75 -29.28 36.48
C THR A 9 3.52 -28.00 36.79
N VAL A 10 2.98 -27.15 37.66
CA VAL A 10 3.60 -25.88 38.05
C VAL A 10 3.65 -25.76 39.56
N ARG A 11 4.76 -25.27 40.10
CA ARG A 11 4.88 -24.92 41.52
C ARG A 11 4.23 -23.56 41.76
N ILE A 12 3.27 -23.53 42.68
CA ILE A 12 2.63 -22.28 43.11
C ILE A 12 2.93 -21.99 44.59
N PRO A 13 2.96 -20.72 45.01
CA PRO A 13 3.02 -20.34 46.41
C PRO A 13 1.90 -20.97 47.23
N LYS A 14 2.22 -21.52 48.41
CA LYS A 14 1.24 -22.15 49.33
C LYS A 14 0.06 -21.23 49.66
N LYS A 15 0.33 -19.95 49.89
CA LYS A 15 -0.68 -18.94 50.20
C LYS A 15 -1.75 -18.81 49.10
N LEU A 16 -1.38 -18.94 47.83
CA LEU A 16 -2.34 -18.90 46.71
C LEU A 16 -3.22 -20.15 46.68
N LEU A 17 -2.69 -21.30 47.08
CA LEU A 17 -3.50 -22.51 47.22
C LEU A 17 -4.54 -22.32 48.33
N GLU A 18 -4.14 -21.85 49.51
CA GLU A 18 -5.03 -21.58 50.64
C GLU A 18 -6.16 -20.60 50.26
N GLU A 19 -5.84 -19.50 49.57
CA GLU A 19 -6.83 -18.55 49.08
C GLU A 19 -7.79 -19.17 48.06
N LEU A 20 -7.29 -20.05 47.19
CA LEU A 20 -8.11 -20.77 46.22
C LEU A 20 -9.10 -21.71 46.92
N GLU A 21 -8.67 -22.40 47.98
CA GLU A 21 -9.52 -23.33 48.73
C GLU A 21 -10.68 -22.63 49.45
N LEU A 22 -10.49 -21.37 49.86
CA LEU A 22 -11.53 -20.56 50.50
C LEU A 22 -12.55 -20.01 49.49
N LYS A 23 -12.12 -19.72 48.26
CA LYS A 23 -12.95 -19.05 47.25
C LYS A 23 -13.63 -20.02 46.28
N VAL A 24 -13.09 -21.23 46.10
CA VAL A 24 -13.56 -22.18 45.08
C VAL A 24 -13.95 -23.52 45.72
N PRO A 25 -15.17 -24.02 45.45
CA PRO A 25 -15.61 -25.35 45.89
C PRO A 25 -14.63 -26.46 45.49
N LYS A 26 -14.42 -27.44 46.38
CA LYS A 26 -13.42 -28.53 46.20
C LYS A 26 -13.56 -29.25 44.85
N ASN A 27 -14.78 -29.44 44.37
CA ASN A 27 -15.11 -30.14 43.13
C ASN A 27 -14.87 -29.32 41.84
N ARG A 28 -14.57 -28.01 41.92
CA ARG A 28 -14.37 -27.15 40.73
C ARG A 28 -12.97 -26.58 40.59
N ARG A 29 -12.02 -26.93 41.45
CA ARG A 29 -10.66 -26.38 41.45
C ARG A 29 -9.94 -26.56 40.11
N SER A 30 -9.94 -27.78 39.56
CA SER A 30 -9.25 -28.09 38.30
C SER A 30 -9.85 -27.32 37.12
N VAL A 31 -11.19 -27.21 37.08
CA VAL A 31 -11.90 -26.47 36.04
C VAL A 31 -11.58 -24.98 36.14
N PHE A 32 -11.66 -24.41 37.34
CA PHE A 32 -11.36 -23.01 37.58
C PHE A 32 -9.92 -22.62 37.17
N VAL A 33 -8.93 -23.45 37.56
CA VAL A 33 -7.52 -23.19 37.20
C VAL A 33 -7.33 -23.27 35.69
N ARG A 34 -7.96 -24.24 35.01
CA ARG A 34 -7.92 -24.35 33.55
C ARG A 34 -8.50 -23.12 32.87
N GLU A 35 -9.72 -22.71 33.25
CA GLU A 35 -10.39 -21.54 32.70
C GLU A 35 -9.56 -20.26 32.91
N ALA A 36 -8.98 -20.08 34.09
CA ALA A 36 -8.14 -18.92 34.40
C ALA A 36 -6.86 -18.89 33.54
N ILE A 37 -6.23 -20.04 33.30
CA ILE A 37 -5.06 -20.17 32.42
C ILE A 37 -5.44 -19.86 30.97
N GLU A 38 -6.52 -20.45 30.46
CA GLU A 38 -7.00 -20.22 29.10
C GLU A 38 -7.36 -18.75 28.85
N GLU A 39 -8.07 -18.14 29.79
CA GLU A 39 -8.42 -16.72 29.74
C GLU A 39 -7.16 -15.85 29.69
N LYS A 40 -6.19 -16.14 30.56
CA LYS A 40 -4.96 -15.36 30.62
C LYS A 40 -4.16 -15.49 29.33
N ILE A 41 -4.02 -16.71 28.79
CA ILE A 41 -3.30 -16.96 27.52
C ILE A 41 -3.99 -16.26 26.36
N ARG A 42 -5.31 -16.34 26.24
CA ARG A 42 -6.07 -15.63 25.18
C ARG A 42 -5.94 -14.11 25.26
N LYS A 43 -5.77 -13.57 26.46
CA LYS A 43 -5.59 -12.13 26.71
C LYS A 43 -4.15 -11.65 26.54
N ILE A 44 -3.15 -12.54 26.45
CA ILE A 44 -1.78 -12.13 26.16
C ILE A 44 -1.76 -11.62 24.71
N PRO A 45 -1.42 -10.34 24.49
CA PRO A 45 -1.36 -9.81 23.14
C PRO A 45 -0.32 -10.56 22.33
N VAL A 46 -0.59 -10.67 21.04
CA VAL A 46 0.13 -11.38 19.96
C VAL A 46 1.62 -10.94 19.80
N PHE A 47 2.16 -10.17 20.75
CA PHE A 47 3.49 -9.57 20.77
C PHE A 47 4.62 -10.56 20.45
N MET A 48 4.52 -11.82 20.87
CA MET A 48 5.50 -12.85 20.50
C MET A 48 5.47 -13.19 19.00
N ARG A 49 4.28 -13.26 18.37
CA ARG A 49 4.18 -13.41 16.90
C ARG A 49 4.57 -12.11 16.19
N LEU A 50 4.37 -10.95 16.81
CA LEU A 50 4.73 -9.67 16.20
C LEU A 50 6.24 -9.62 15.95
N LYS A 51 7.05 -9.98 16.95
CA LYS A 51 8.50 -10.08 16.80
C LYS A 51 8.91 -11.11 15.74
N GLU A 52 8.27 -12.28 15.72
CA GLU A 52 8.55 -13.29 14.68
C GLU A 52 8.19 -12.79 13.27
N ILE A 53 7.13 -11.99 13.14
CA ILE A 53 6.73 -11.36 11.89
C ILE A 53 7.72 -10.25 11.50
N GLU A 54 8.17 -9.44 12.44
CA GLU A 54 9.19 -8.40 12.24
C GLU A 54 10.52 -9.03 11.77
N ASP A 55 10.99 -10.09 12.45
CA ASP A 55 12.21 -10.80 12.10
C ASP A 55 12.11 -11.44 10.69
N ARG A 56 10.93 -11.93 10.31
CA ARG A 56 10.68 -12.47 8.95
C ARG A 56 10.62 -11.37 7.89
N LEU A 57 10.06 -10.22 8.23
CA LEU A 57 9.99 -9.06 7.33
C LEU A 57 11.40 -8.51 7.07
N GLU A 58 12.21 -8.38 8.10
CA GLU A 58 13.61 -7.92 7.97
C GLU A 58 14.43 -8.85 7.07
N ARG A 59 14.26 -10.16 7.18
CA ARG A 59 14.92 -11.13 6.28
C ARG A 59 14.49 -10.94 4.82
N LEU A 60 13.19 -10.78 4.57
CA LEU A 60 12.67 -10.55 3.22
C LEU A 60 13.17 -9.22 2.64
N GLU A 61 13.22 -8.16 3.45
CA GLU A 61 13.74 -6.86 3.03
C GLU A 61 15.23 -6.94 2.65
N ASN A 62 16.02 -7.71 3.42
CA ASN A 62 17.43 -7.95 3.12
C ASN A 62 17.62 -8.76 1.84
N GLU A 63 16.90 -9.88 1.66
CA GLU A 63 16.95 -10.69 0.44
C GLU A 63 16.56 -9.87 -0.80
N VAL A 64 15.50 -9.05 -0.70
CA VAL A 64 15.10 -8.13 -1.76
C VAL A 64 16.18 -7.07 -2.02
N GLY A 65 16.83 -6.57 -0.98
CA GLY A 65 17.94 -5.63 -1.08
C GLY A 65 19.13 -6.22 -1.84
N GLU A 66 19.48 -7.48 -1.58
CA GLU A 66 20.54 -8.20 -2.29
C GLU A 66 20.17 -8.42 -3.76
N VAL A 67 18.95 -8.86 -4.04
CA VAL A 67 18.45 -9.00 -5.42
C VAL A 67 18.52 -7.66 -6.16
N LYS A 68 18.11 -6.56 -5.51
CA LYS A 68 18.20 -5.21 -6.11
C LYS A 68 19.64 -4.79 -6.40
N LYS A 69 20.59 -5.07 -5.50
CA LYS A 69 22.01 -4.76 -5.73
C LYS A 69 22.57 -5.53 -6.92
N VAL A 70 22.29 -6.83 -7.00
CA VAL A 70 22.69 -7.66 -8.13
C VAL A 70 22.08 -7.14 -9.44
N LEU A 71 20.79 -6.81 -9.43
CA LEU A 71 20.14 -6.20 -10.59
C LEU A 71 20.74 -4.83 -10.97
N ALA A 72 21.21 -4.05 -9.99
CA ALA A 72 21.90 -2.77 -10.23
C ALA A 72 23.25 -2.97 -10.92
N GLU A 73 24.02 -3.95 -10.44
CA GLU A 73 25.35 -4.28 -10.95
C GLU A 73 25.30 -4.77 -12.40
N PHE A 74 24.19 -5.38 -12.82
CA PHE A 74 23.95 -5.77 -14.21
C PHE A 74 23.23 -4.70 -15.06
N ASP A 75 23.07 -3.46 -14.56
CA ASP A 75 22.26 -2.38 -15.19
C ASP A 75 20.78 -2.77 -15.48
N LEU A 76 20.32 -3.90 -14.92
CA LEU A 76 18.95 -4.42 -15.04
C LEU A 76 17.96 -3.69 -14.12
N LEU A 77 18.41 -2.80 -13.23
CA LEU A 77 17.49 -1.90 -12.49
C LEU A 77 16.81 -0.85 -13.37
N THR A 78 17.26 -0.67 -14.63
CA THR A 78 16.47 0.04 -15.65
C THR A 78 15.16 -0.69 -16.01
N TYR A 79 14.99 -1.91 -15.50
CA TYR A 79 13.79 -2.72 -15.59
C TYR A 79 12.82 -2.51 -14.40
N GLU A 80 12.76 -1.31 -13.81
CA GLU A 80 11.52 -0.89 -13.17
C GLU A 80 10.46 -0.86 -14.26
N ARG A 81 9.56 -1.86 -14.24
CA ARG A 81 8.42 -2.06 -15.14
C ARG A 81 8.09 -0.75 -15.86
N GLU A 82 8.29 -0.70 -17.18
CA GLU A 82 7.64 0.30 -18.02
C GLU A 82 6.13 0.21 -17.76
N LYS A 83 5.61 0.95 -16.78
CA LYS A 83 4.21 1.32 -16.74
C LYS A 83 4.08 2.22 -17.95
N ASN A 84 3.70 1.62 -19.08
CA ASN A 84 3.51 2.34 -20.32
C ASN A 84 2.66 3.59 -19.99
N PRO A 85 3.23 4.82 -20.05
CA PRO A 85 2.55 6.03 -19.63
C PRO A 85 1.36 6.34 -20.55
N TYR A 86 1.24 5.60 -21.65
CA TYR A 86 0.15 5.67 -22.60
C TYR A 86 -0.93 4.61 -22.37
N SER A 87 -0.82 3.76 -21.35
CA SER A 87 -1.76 2.65 -21.13
C SER A 87 -3.21 3.08 -20.80
N PHE A 88 -3.47 4.36 -20.57
CA PHE A 88 -4.83 4.94 -20.45
C PHE A 88 -5.27 5.76 -21.67
N CYS A 89 -4.40 5.89 -22.68
CA CYS A 89 -4.71 6.54 -23.95
C CYS A 89 -5.61 5.62 -24.80
N GLN A 90 -6.66 6.18 -25.39
CA GLN A 90 -7.54 5.41 -26.29
C GLN A 90 -7.07 5.41 -27.74
N ASP A 91 -6.37 6.47 -28.16
CA ASP A 91 -5.94 6.66 -29.53
C ASP A 91 -4.66 7.50 -29.59
N GLU A 92 -4.20 7.75 -30.81
CA GLU A 92 -2.96 8.47 -31.07
C GLU A 92 -3.03 9.95 -30.66
N VAL A 93 -4.24 10.53 -30.60
CA VAL A 93 -4.44 11.89 -30.14
C VAL A 93 -4.20 11.96 -28.63
N ASP A 94 -4.76 11.01 -27.88
CA ASP A 94 -4.51 10.89 -26.44
C ASP A 94 -2.99 10.73 -26.16
N LYS A 95 -2.28 9.89 -26.94
CA LYS A 95 -0.83 9.73 -26.80
C LYS A 95 -0.06 11.03 -27.00
N LYS A 96 -0.30 11.74 -28.10
CA LYS A 96 0.35 13.02 -28.40
C LYS A 96 0.11 14.07 -27.31
N ILE A 97 -1.07 14.10 -26.71
CA ILE A 97 -1.39 15.00 -25.59
C ILE A 97 -0.53 14.65 -24.37
N VAL A 98 -0.46 13.37 -24.01
CA VAL A 98 0.33 12.90 -22.85
C VAL A 98 1.82 13.16 -23.06
N GLU A 99 2.33 12.82 -24.24
CA GLU A 99 3.73 13.00 -24.63
C GLU A 99 4.15 14.47 -24.54
N PHE A 100 3.32 15.38 -25.04
CA PHE A 100 3.55 16.82 -24.93
C PHE A 100 3.53 17.33 -23.48
N LEU A 101 2.62 16.80 -22.64
CA LEU A 101 2.56 17.18 -21.23
C LEU A 101 3.78 16.71 -20.43
N ILE A 102 4.30 15.51 -20.71
CA ILE A 102 5.53 14.98 -20.12
C ILE A 102 6.72 15.85 -20.55
N GLN A 103 6.87 16.10 -21.86
CA GLN A 103 7.99 16.89 -22.38
C GLN A 103 8.04 18.33 -21.85
N GLN A 104 6.88 18.96 -21.65
CA GLN A 104 6.78 20.37 -21.26
C GLN A 104 6.56 20.60 -19.77
N GLY A 105 6.39 19.52 -19.00
CA GLY A 105 6.04 19.56 -17.59
C GLY A 105 4.70 20.24 -17.30
N GLY A 106 3.82 20.40 -18.31
CA GLY A 106 2.52 21.08 -18.23
C GLY A 106 2.27 22.02 -19.42
N ALA A 107 1.00 22.23 -19.79
CA ALA A 107 0.62 23.10 -20.91
C ALA A 107 -0.83 23.58 -20.83
N THR A 108 -1.11 24.75 -21.38
CA THR A 108 -2.47 25.24 -21.61
C THR A 108 -3.14 24.46 -22.73
N THR A 109 -4.47 24.41 -22.73
CA THR A 109 -5.24 23.76 -23.82
C THR A 109 -4.94 24.36 -25.20
N SER A 110 -4.55 25.65 -25.29
CA SER A 110 -4.16 26.27 -26.56
C SER A 110 -2.83 25.76 -27.07
N GLU A 111 -1.83 25.60 -26.19
CA GLU A 111 -0.51 25.08 -26.56
C GLU A 111 -0.63 23.62 -27.05
N ILE A 112 -1.40 22.81 -26.32
CA ILE A 112 -1.67 21.41 -26.72
C ILE A 112 -2.41 21.35 -28.06
N ALA A 113 -3.43 22.19 -28.24
CA ALA A 113 -4.18 22.26 -29.50
C ALA A 113 -3.31 22.65 -30.69
N LYS A 114 -2.42 23.63 -30.51
CA LYS A 114 -1.45 24.06 -31.53
C LYS A 114 -0.46 22.95 -31.88
N HIS A 115 0.03 22.23 -30.87
CA HIS A 115 0.99 21.13 -31.07
C HIS A 115 0.37 19.93 -31.78
N VAL A 116 -0.83 19.51 -31.36
CA VAL A 116 -1.52 18.34 -31.92
C VAL A 116 -2.19 18.67 -33.27
N GLY A 117 -2.42 19.95 -33.57
CA GLY A 117 -3.06 20.39 -34.82
C GLY A 117 -4.58 20.22 -34.82
N LEU A 118 -5.22 20.19 -33.65
CA LEU A 118 -6.66 19.97 -33.50
C LEU A 118 -7.34 21.16 -32.82
N ASN A 119 -8.66 21.25 -32.94
CA ASN A 119 -9.39 22.37 -32.32
C ASN A 119 -9.32 22.31 -30.78
N ARG A 120 -9.35 23.48 -30.15
CA ARG A 120 -9.22 23.63 -28.68
C ARG A 120 -10.31 22.89 -27.90
N TRP A 121 -11.53 22.84 -28.43
CA TRP A 121 -12.66 22.18 -27.78
C TRP A 121 -12.49 20.66 -27.70
N LEU A 122 -12.02 20.02 -28.79
CA LEU A 122 -11.76 18.58 -28.81
C LEU A 122 -10.65 18.24 -27.80
N ILE A 123 -9.56 19.00 -27.79
CA ILE A 123 -8.46 18.81 -26.84
C ILE A 123 -8.93 18.95 -25.40
N LEU A 124 -9.76 19.95 -25.09
CA LEU A 124 -10.33 20.11 -23.75
C LEU A 124 -11.14 18.88 -23.32
N ASN A 125 -11.98 18.34 -24.21
CA ASN A 125 -12.78 17.15 -23.93
C ASN A 125 -11.90 15.91 -23.74
N ARG A 126 -10.83 15.78 -24.53
CA ARG A 126 -9.84 14.71 -24.39
C ARG A 126 -9.11 14.76 -23.06
N LEU A 127 -8.62 15.93 -22.66
CA LEU A 127 -7.95 16.16 -21.37
C LEU A 127 -8.86 15.82 -20.18
N LYS A 128 -10.14 16.22 -20.23
CA LYS A 128 -11.13 15.83 -19.20
C LYS A 128 -11.31 14.32 -19.11
N LYS A 129 -11.42 13.62 -20.24
CA LYS A 129 -11.55 12.15 -20.27
C LYS A 129 -10.28 11.45 -19.75
N LEU A 130 -9.09 11.94 -20.12
CA LEU A 130 -7.81 11.41 -19.63
C LEU A 130 -7.68 11.59 -18.12
N SER A 131 -8.05 12.76 -17.60
CA SER A 131 -8.09 13.04 -16.16
C SER A 131 -9.02 12.06 -15.43
N GLN A 132 -10.25 11.86 -15.91
CA GLN A 132 -11.19 10.90 -15.32
C GLN A 132 -10.71 9.44 -15.40
N ARG A 133 -10.10 9.02 -16.51
CA ARG A 133 -9.58 7.64 -16.66
C ARG A 133 -8.42 7.38 -15.72
N THR A 134 -7.50 8.33 -15.60
CA THR A 134 -6.35 8.21 -14.69
C THR A 134 -6.81 8.21 -13.24
N GLU A 135 -7.80 9.04 -12.89
CA GLU A 135 -8.42 9.02 -11.55
C GLU A 135 -9.07 7.67 -11.22
N LYS A 136 -9.83 7.08 -12.16
CA LYS A 136 -10.40 5.74 -11.96
C LYS A 136 -9.35 4.65 -11.77
N ARG A 137 -8.19 4.78 -12.40
CA ARG A 137 -7.14 3.76 -12.38
C ARG A 137 -6.20 3.88 -11.19
N PHE A 138 -5.86 5.11 -10.81
CA PHE A 138 -4.82 5.38 -9.80
C PHE A 138 -5.41 5.97 -8.49
N GLY A 139 -6.72 6.19 -8.43
CA GLY A 139 -7.40 6.82 -7.29
C GLY A 139 -7.23 8.34 -7.22
N LYS A 140 -6.37 8.91 -8.08
CA LYS A 140 -6.14 10.36 -8.25
C LYS A 140 -5.86 10.67 -9.73
N PRO A 141 -6.24 11.86 -10.24
CA PRO A 141 -5.99 12.22 -11.62
C PRO A 141 -4.50 12.44 -11.87
N ALA A 142 -3.90 11.59 -12.72
CA ALA A 142 -2.52 11.79 -13.15
C ALA A 142 -2.38 13.02 -14.07
N ILE A 143 -3.44 13.37 -14.80
CA ILE A 143 -3.55 14.60 -15.58
C ILE A 143 -4.61 15.49 -14.96
N TYR A 144 -4.25 16.72 -14.59
CA TYR A 144 -5.14 17.61 -13.84
C TYR A 144 -4.99 19.08 -14.26
N PHE A 145 -6.05 19.85 -14.07
CA PHE A 145 -6.11 21.26 -14.40
C PHE A 145 -5.87 22.12 -13.16
N LEU A 146 -4.99 23.12 -13.26
CA LEU A 146 -4.82 24.14 -12.24
C LEU A 146 -5.16 25.51 -12.82
N ALA A 147 -6.08 26.22 -12.17
CA ALA A 147 -6.42 27.61 -12.51
C ALA A 147 -5.35 28.60 -12.02
N VAL A 148 -4.62 28.24 -10.96
CA VAL A 148 -3.57 29.04 -10.33
C VAL A 148 -2.30 29.04 -11.17
N GLU A 149 -1.49 30.08 -11.04
CA GLU A 149 -0.19 30.18 -11.69
C GLU A 149 0.80 29.15 -11.11
N ARG A 150 1.39 28.34 -11.98
CA ARG A 150 2.45 27.39 -11.64
C ARG A 150 3.46 27.37 -12.76
N MET A 151 4.75 27.48 -12.44
CA MET A 151 5.86 27.60 -13.40
C MET A 151 5.59 28.61 -14.55
N GLY A 152 5.06 29.80 -14.22
CA GLY A 152 4.78 30.86 -15.20
C GLY A 152 3.58 30.62 -16.13
N ARG A 153 2.83 29.51 -15.95
CA ARG A 153 1.62 29.21 -16.73
C ARG A 153 0.37 29.33 -15.84
N LYS A 154 -0.63 30.10 -16.29
CA LYS A 154 -1.96 30.21 -15.68
C LYS A 154 -2.96 29.34 -16.42
N ARG A 155 -3.90 28.70 -15.69
CA ARG A 155 -4.99 27.90 -16.28
C ARG A 155 -4.46 26.80 -17.22
N ALA A 156 -3.56 25.96 -16.70
CA ALA A 156 -2.86 24.93 -17.46
C ALA A 156 -3.17 23.52 -16.95
N TRP A 157 -2.90 22.55 -17.81
CA TRP A 157 -2.95 21.13 -17.51
C TRP A 157 -1.56 20.63 -17.14
N TRP A 158 -1.50 19.75 -16.15
CA TRP A 158 -0.28 19.24 -15.56
C TRP A 158 -0.35 17.73 -15.50
N ILE A 159 0.82 17.10 -15.44
CA ILE A 159 0.94 15.65 -15.30
C ILE A 159 1.76 15.32 -14.05
N ASP A 160 1.31 14.34 -13.27
CA ASP A 160 2.07 13.79 -12.15
C ASP A 160 2.75 12.51 -12.59
N GLU A 161 4.02 12.62 -12.98
CA GLU A 161 4.84 11.51 -13.46
C GLU A 161 5.01 10.40 -12.40
N LYS A 162 4.90 10.74 -11.11
CA LYS A 162 4.98 9.75 -10.02
C LYS A 162 3.80 8.78 -10.01
N LEU A 163 2.67 9.16 -10.61
CA LEU A 163 1.51 8.29 -10.78
C LEU A 163 1.59 7.48 -12.08
N LEU A 164 2.54 7.81 -12.96
CA LEU A 164 2.80 7.09 -14.20
C LEU A 164 3.88 6.02 -14.05
N ALA A 165 4.78 6.16 -13.06
CA ALA A 165 5.79 5.18 -12.63
C ALA A 165 5.22 4.13 -11.67
#